data_AF-A0AAV7NL69-F1
#
_entry.id   AF-A0AAV7NL69-F1
#
_cell.length_a   1.000
_cell.length_b   1.000
_cell.length_c   1.000
_cell.angle_alpha   90.00
_cell.angle_beta   90.00
_cell.angle_gamma   90.00
#
_symmetry.space_group_name_H-M   'P 1'
#
loop_
_entity.id
_entity.type
_entity.pdbx_description
1 polymer ?
#
loop_
_entity_poly.entity_id
_entity_poly.type
_entity_poly.pdbx_seq_one_letter_code
_entity_poly.pdbx_strand_id
1 'polypeptide(L)'
;MESANDLSEEETEDIPTRLPHLGPDAERHAERRTRQDDVTDNYFKLHKAMSVPGKEEITTAIDSIQLLWLDRVHCSNLDTPFSEEEVIQVIQTMPKEKAPGLDGFTTSFYKDYADLLAH
;
A
#
# COMPACT_ATOMS: atom_id res chain seq x y z
N MET A 1 8.86 85.20 18.85
CA MET A 1 7.64 84.62 19.43
C MET A 1 7.19 83.54 18.49
N GLU A 2 7.37 82.33 18.98
CA GLU A 2 7.04 81.04 18.38
C GLU A 2 5.53 80.84 18.44
N SER A 3 4.91 80.31 17.37
CA SER A 3 3.58 79.72 17.44
C SER A 3 3.49 78.60 16.42
N ALA A 4 3.57 77.39 16.98
CA ALA A 4 3.24 76.09 16.39
C ALA A 4 1.74 76.09 15.96
N ASN A 5 1.44 75.63 14.75
CA ASN A 5 1.13 74.25 14.35
C ASN A 5 -0.33 73.88 14.65
N ASP A 6 -1.12 73.66 13.58
CA ASP A 6 -2.22 72.70 13.61
C ASP A 6 -2.38 72.08 12.21
N LEU A 7 -2.44 70.75 12.20
CA LEU A 7 -2.49 69.85 11.05
C LEU A 7 -3.92 69.33 10.93
N SER A 8 -4.48 69.27 9.72
CA SER A 8 -5.62 68.40 9.40
C SER A 8 -5.58 68.13 7.90
N GLU A 9 -5.03 66.98 7.50
CA GLU A 9 -5.77 65.79 7.09
C GLU A 9 -6.25 65.87 5.64
N GLU A 10 -5.40 65.33 4.76
CA GLU A 10 -5.66 65.07 3.36
C GLU A 10 -6.70 63.93 3.27
N GLU A 11 -7.95 64.25 2.92
CA GLU A 11 -9.00 63.27 2.63
C GLU A 11 -8.58 62.42 1.42
N THR A 12 -8.07 61.21 1.69
CA THR A 12 -7.95 60.17 0.66
C THR A 12 -9.31 59.55 0.43
N GLU A 13 -9.94 59.91 -0.67
CA GLU A 13 -11.15 59.31 -1.22
C GLU A 13 -11.14 57.77 -1.15
N ASP A 14 -12.18 57.21 -0.56
CA ASP A 14 -12.43 55.78 -0.34
C ASP A 14 -12.69 55.10 -1.69
N ILE A 15 -11.66 54.49 -2.29
CA ILE A 15 -11.82 53.63 -3.46
C ILE A 15 -12.27 52.25 -2.97
N PRO A 16 -13.49 51.78 -3.28
CA PRO A 16 -13.91 50.44 -2.91
C PRO A 16 -12.98 49.46 -3.63
N THR A 17 -12.21 48.69 -2.85
CA THR A 17 -11.35 47.63 -3.39
C THR A 17 -12.25 46.63 -4.10
N ARG A 18 -12.33 46.72 -5.43
CA ARG A 18 -13.06 45.78 -6.26
C ARG A 18 -12.34 44.44 -6.16
N LEU A 19 -12.89 43.53 -5.35
CA LEU A 19 -12.47 42.12 -5.29
C LEU A 19 -12.31 41.60 -6.73
N PRO A 20 -11.18 40.96 -7.08
CA PRO A 20 -11.02 40.36 -8.38
C PRO A 20 -12.13 39.32 -8.56
N HIS A 21 -12.97 39.57 -9.55
CA HIS A 21 -14.06 38.70 -9.98
C HIS A 21 -13.41 37.46 -10.59
N LEU A 22 -13.22 36.45 -9.75
CA LEU A 22 -12.85 35.11 -10.18
C LEU A 22 -13.89 34.67 -11.21
N GLY A 23 -13.45 34.48 -12.46
CA GLY A 23 -14.33 34.01 -13.51
C GLY A 23 -14.97 32.65 -13.14
N PRO A 24 -16.09 32.28 -13.78
CA PRO A 24 -16.85 31.08 -13.43
C PRO A 24 -16.04 29.78 -13.51
N ASP A 25 -14.91 29.77 -14.23
CA ASP A 25 -13.96 28.66 -14.26
C ASP A 25 -13.11 28.55 -12.99
N ALA A 26 -12.66 29.67 -12.42
CA ALA A 26 -11.83 29.67 -11.22
C ALA A 26 -12.65 29.28 -9.98
N GLU A 27 -13.92 29.68 -9.92
CA GLU A 27 -14.89 29.25 -8.90
C GLU A 27 -15.14 27.75 -8.98
N ARG A 28 -15.34 27.19 -10.18
CA ARG A 28 -15.48 25.73 -10.38
C ARG A 28 -14.24 24.94 -9.97
N HIS A 29 -13.04 25.48 -10.19
CA HIS A 29 -11.80 24.84 -9.75
C HIS A 29 -11.60 24.93 -8.23
N ALA A 30 -11.95 26.06 -7.61
CA ALA A 30 -11.95 26.20 -6.16
C ALA A 30 -12.96 25.25 -5.50
N GLU A 31 -14.16 25.13 -6.05
CA GLU A 31 -15.22 24.25 -5.54
C GLU A 31 -14.90 22.76 -5.72
N ARG A 32 -14.19 22.38 -6.80
CA ARG A 32 -13.63 21.03 -6.94
C ARG A 32 -12.53 20.74 -5.92
N ARG A 33 -11.72 21.75 -5.58
CA ARG A 33 -10.65 21.65 -4.60
C ARG A 33 -11.21 21.48 -3.20
N THR A 34 -12.21 22.29 -2.82
CA THR A 34 -12.91 22.15 -1.52
C THR A 34 -13.60 20.80 -1.38
N ARG A 35 -14.26 20.30 -2.43
CA ARG A 35 -14.86 18.95 -2.42
C ARG A 35 -13.84 17.83 -2.27
N GLN A 36 -12.65 17.97 -2.87
CA GLN A 36 -11.57 17.00 -2.71
C GLN A 36 -10.95 17.05 -1.31
N ASP A 37 -10.83 18.24 -0.74
CA ASP A 37 -10.37 18.45 0.63
C ASP A 37 -11.40 17.86 1.63
N ASP A 38 -12.71 18.04 1.38
CA ASP A 38 -13.80 17.47 2.19
C ASP A 38 -13.80 15.93 2.21
N VAL A 39 -13.56 15.29 1.06
CA VAL A 39 -13.46 13.82 0.97
C VAL A 39 -12.25 13.31 1.76
N THR A 40 -11.13 14.01 1.67
CA THR A 40 -9.89 13.65 2.37
C THR A 40 -10.08 13.80 3.87
N ASP A 41 -10.66 14.92 4.31
CA ASP A 41 -10.98 15.17 5.72
C ASP A 41 -11.99 14.17 6.28
N ASN A 42 -13.01 13.81 5.50
CA ASN A 42 -13.99 12.81 5.90
C ASN A 42 -13.35 11.41 6.03
N TYR A 43 -12.48 11.04 5.09
CA TYR A 43 -11.70 9.80 5.15
C TYR A 43 -10.84 9.76 6.43
N PHE A 44 -10.07 10.81 6.70
CA PHE A 44 -9.26 10.90 7.93
C PHE A 44 -10.13 10.85 9.20
N LYS A 45 -11.26 11.55 9.23
CA LYS A 45 -12.21 11.53 10.37
C LYS A 45 -12.79 10.14 10.61
N LEU A 46 -13.22 9.44 9.55
CA LEU A 46 -13.76 8.08 9.64
C LEU A 46 -12.70 7.07 10.09
N HIS A 47 -11.49 7.11 9.52
CA HIS A 47 -10.39 6.23 9.92
C HIS A 47 -9.85 6.52 11.32
N LYS A 48 -10.00 7.76 11.82
CA LYS A 48 -9.67 8.12 13.20
C LYS A 48 -10.78 7.72 14.19
N ALA A 49 -12.04 7.73 13.75
CA ALA A 49 -13.19 7.35 14.57
C ALA A 49 -13.32 5.82 14.68
N MET A 50 -12.97 5.09 13.62
CA MET A 50 -12.72 3.65 13.71
C MET A 50 -11.43 3.46 14.50
N SER A 51 -11.46 2.72 15.60
CA SER A 51 -10.27 2.39 16.38
C SER A 51 -9.37 1.47 15.55
N VAL A 52 -8.63 2.05 14.60
CA VAL A 52 -7.58 1.34 13.89
C VAL A 52 -6.48 1.13 14.93
N PRO A 53 -6.12 -0.12 15.25
CA PRO A 53 -5.11 -0.39 16.24
C PRO A 53 -3.82 0.35 15.86
N GLY A 54 -3.20 0.97 16.85
CA GLY A 54 -1.94 1.68 16.65
C GLY A 54 -0.88 0.73 16.12
N LYS A 55 0.17 1.26 15.47
CA LYS A 55 1.29 0.45 14.98
C LYS A 55 1.83 -0.48 16.07
N GLU A 56 1.92 0.01 17.30
CA GLU A 56 2.39 -0.75 18.48
C GLU A 56 1.45 -1.89 18.89
N GLU A 57 0.15 -1.69 18.76
CA GLU A 57 -0.87 -2.70 19.06
C GLU A 57 -0.84 -3.82 18.00
N ILE A 58 -0.66 -3.45 16.73
CA ILE A 58 -0.47 -4.40 15.63
C ILE A 58 0.81 -5.22 15.83
N THR A 59 1.94 -4.58 16.17
CA THR A 59 3.20 -5.31 16.40
C THR A 59 3.08 -6.23 17.61
N THR A 60 2.45 -5.78 18.69
CA THR A 60 2.22 -6.59 19.89
C THR A 60 1.34 -7.80 19.57
N ALA A 61 0.29 -7.62 18.77
CA ALA A 61 -0.57 -8.71 18.34
C ALA A 61 0.21 -9.72 17.48
N ILE A 62 1.00 -9.27 16.50
CA ILE A 62 1.84 -10.13 15.66
C ILE A 62 2.86 -10.91 16.49
N ASP A 63 3.53 -10.25 17.43
CA ASP A 63 4.49 -10.90 18.33
C ASP A 63 3.80 -11.91 19.25
N SER A 64 2.58 -11.59 19.74
CA SER A 64 1.78 -12.47 20.58
C SER A 64 1.28 -13.72 19.86
N ILE A 65 1.09 -13.65 18.54
CA ILE A 65 0.62 -14.79 17.73
C ILE A 65 1.69 -15.89 17.67
N GLN A 66 2.91 -15.66 18.19
CA GLN A 66 4.03 -16.60 18.08
C GLN A 66 4.07 -17.18 16.67
N LEU A 67 3.92 -16.31 15.66
CA LEU A 67 4.19 -16.70 14.28
C LEU A 67 5.52 -17.42 14.35
N LEU A 68 5.53 -18.69 13.94
CA LEU A 68 6.73 -19.50 13.90
C LEU A 68 7.66 -18.80 12.92
N TRP A 69 8.42 -17.83 13.43
CA TRP A 69 9.42 -17.13 12.67
C TRP A 69 10.34 -18.23 12.17
N LEU A 70 10.31 -18.48 10.86
CA LEU A 70 11.25 -19.41 10.27
C LEU A 70 12.64 -18.89 10.66
N ASP A 71 13.40 -19.71 11.39
CA ASP A 71 14.76 -19.34 11.73
C ASP A 71 15.53 -18.98 10.44
N ARG A 72 16.56 -18.15 10.55
CA ARG A 72 17.32 -17.62 9.41
C ARG A 72 17.76 -18.72 8.44
N VAL A 73 18.11 -19.90 8.95
CA VAL A 73 18.46 -21.09 8.16
C VAL A 73 17.28 -21.60 7.32
N HIS A 74 16.08 -21.67 7.91
CA HIS A 74 14.89 -22.10 7.18
C HIS A 74 14.45 -21.03 6.17
N CYS A 75 14.58 -19.75 6.51
CA CYS A 75 14.35 -18.67 5.55
C CYS A 75 15.30 -18.76 4.35
N SER A 76 16.59 -19.02 4.56
CA SER A 76 17.55 -19.15 3.45
C SER A 76 17.30 -20.37 2.57
N ASN A 77 16.74 -21.45 3.13
CA ASN A 77 16.42 -22.67 2.37
C ASN A 77 15.15 -22.53 1.49
N LEU A 78 14.36 -21.46 1.64
CA LEU A 78 13.20 -21.24 0.77
C LEU A 78 13.60 -20.89 -0.67
N ASP A 79 14.75 -20.23 -0.82
CA ASP A 79 15.27 -19.80 -2.12
C ASP A 79 16.23 -20.83 -2.73
N THR A 80 16.56 -21.91 -2.02
CA THR A 80 17.43 -22.96 -2.54
C THR A 80 16.67 -23.88 -3.50
N PRO A 81 17.26 -24.28 -4.63
CA PRO A 81 16.70 -25.33 -5.47
C PRO A 81 16.48 -26.62 -4.68
N PHE A 82 15.49 -27.42 -5.08
CA PHE A 82 15.28 -28.75 -4.54
C PHE A 82 16.47 -29.66 -4.85
N SER A 83 16.79 -30.57 -3.92
CA SER A 83 17.79 -31.60 -4.16
C SER A 83 17.26 -32.68 -5.12
N GLU A 84 18.18 -33.35 -5.81
CA GLU A 84 17.85 -34.49 -6.67
C GLU A 84 17.08 -35.57 -5.91
N GLU A 85 17.50 -35.87 -4.68
CA GLU A 85 16.84 -36.84 -3.81
C GLU A 85 15.41 -36.42 -3.44
N GLU A 86 15.18 -35.13 -3.16
CA GLU A 86 13.84 -34.61 -2.87
C GLU A 86 12.90 -34.80 -4.07
N VAL A 87 13.37 -34.46 -5.28
CA VAL A 87 12.60 -34.61 -6.51
C VAL A 87 12.29 -36.08 -6.78
N ILE A 88 13.29 -36.96 -6.69
CA ILE A 88 13.14 -38.40 -6.93
C ILE A 88 12.15 -39.00 -5.92
N GLN A 89 12.28 -38.68 -4.62
CA GLN A 89 11.37 -39.19 -3.59
C GLN A 89 9.92 -38.75 -3.84
N VAL A 90 9.72 -37.49 -4.20
CA VAL A 90 8.37 -36.99 -4.51
C VAL A 90 7.78 -37.73 -5.71
N ILE A 91 8.52 -37.87 -6.81
CA ILE A 91 8.08 -38.62 -8.01
C ILE A 91 7.71 -40.07 -7.65
N GLN A 92 8.53 -40.74 -6.86
CA GLN A 92 8.31 -42.14 -6.47
C GLN A 92 7.07 -42.31 -5.59
N THR A 93 6.73 -41.34 -4.76
CA THR A 93 5.54 -41.38 -3.87
C THR A 93 4.23 -41.01 -4.56
N MET A 94 4.27 -40.43 -5.76
CA MET A 94 3.04 -40.01 -6.46
C MET A 94 2.09 -41.19 -6.79
N PRO A 95 0.76 -41.00 -6.74
CA PRO A 95 -0.20 -42.03 -7.15
C PRO A 95 -0.13 -42.34 -8.65
N LYS A 96 -0.09 -43.63 -9.01
CA LYS A 96 0.00 -44.09 -10.42
C LYS A 96 -1.30 -43.88 -11.21
N GLU A 97 -2.44 -43.81 -10.53
CA GLU A 97 -3.77 -43.81 -11.13
C GLU A 97 -4.29 -42.39 -11.46
N LYS A 98 -3.39 -41.41 -11.57
CA LYS A 98 -3.75 -40.07 -12.01
C LYS A 98 -3.76 -39.96 -13.53
N ALA A 99 -4.75 -39.23 -14.05
CA ALA A 99 -4.79 -38.84 -15.45
C ALA A 99 -3.54 -37.99 -15.82
N PRO A 100 -3.10 -38.03 -17.08
CA PRO A 100 -1.93 -37.26 -17.53
C PRO A 100 -2.11 -35.75 -17.34
N GLY A 101 -0.99 -35.05 -17.14
CA GLY A 101 -0.97 -33.59 -17.00
C GLY A 101 -1.27 -32.87 -18.31
N LEU A 102 -1.19 -31.53 -18.28
CA LEU A 102 -1.25 -30.70 -19.50
C LEU A 102 -0.12 -31.01 -20.50
N ASP A 103 0.96 -31.63 -20.00
CA ASP A 103 2.09 -32.15 -20.76
C ASP A 103 1.80 -33.48 -21.49
N GLY A 104 0.70 -34.15 -21.17
CA GLY A 104 0.32 -35.46 -21.72
C GLY A 104 1.04 -36.66 -21.08
N PHE A 105 1.93 -36.46 -20.12
CA PHE A 105 2.65 -37.55 -19.45
C PHE A 105 1.90 -38.03 -18.20
N THR A 106 1.95 -39.35 -17.96
CA THR A 106 1.36 -39.96 -16.77
C THR A 106 2.36 -40.01 -15.62
N THR A 107 1.89 -40.19 -14.39
CA THR A 107 2.78 -40.42 -13.24
C THR A 107 3.75 -41.59 -13.48
N SER A 108 3.33 -42.64 -14.20
CA SER A 108 4.20 -43.79 -14.51
C SER A 108 5.41 -43.37 -15.34
N PHE A 109 5.23 -42.50 -16.34
CA PHE A 109 6.35 -41.95 -17.11
C PHE A 109 7.36 -41.27 -16.19
N TYR A 110 6.90 -40.37 -15.32
CA TYR A 110 7.79 -39.67 -14.40
C TYR A 110 8.57 -40.61 -13.49
N LYS A 111 7.95 -41.70 -13.02
CA LYS A 111 8.63 -42.71 -12.20
C LYS A 111 9.69 -43.49 -12.96
N ASP A 112 9.43 -43.82 -14.22
CA ASP A 112 10.36 -44.59 -15.06
C ASP A 112 11.60 -43.76 -15.44
N TYR A 113 11.48 -42.43 -15.47
CA TYR A 113 12.54 -41.50 -15.85
C TYR A 113 12.99 -40.58 -14.71
N ALA A 114 12.70 -40.92 -13.44
CA ALA A 114 12.98 -40.05 -12.30
C ALA A 114 14.47 -39.64 -12.22
N ASP A 115 15.37 -40.59 -12.48
CA ASP A 115 16.82 -40.36 -12.47
C ASP A 115 17.31 -39.41 -13.58
N LEU A 116 16.55 -39.29 -14.69
CA LEU A 116 16.88 -38.36 -15.77
C LEU A 116 16.38 -36.94 -15.48
N LEU A 117 15.32 -36.81 -14.69
CA LEU A 117 14.65 -35.54 -14.42
C LEU A 117 15.29 -34.74 -13.28
N ALA A 118 16.14 -35.38 -12.51
CA ALA A 118 16.76 -34.80 -11.33
C ALA A 118 18.22 -34.34 -11.55
N HIS A 119 18.70 -34.39 -12.80
CA HIS A 119 19.98 -33.87 -13.31
C HIS A 119 19.83 -32.53 -14.05
#